data_AF-A0A9E3ZG28-F1
#
_entry.id   AF-A0A9E3ZG28-F1
#
_cell.length_a   1.000
_cell.length_b   1.000
_cell.length_c   1.000
_cell.angle_alpha   90.00
_cell.angle_beta   90.00
_cell.angle_gamma   90.00
#
_symmetry.space_group_name_H-M   'P 1'
#
loop_
_entity.id
_entity.type
_entity.pdbx_description
1 polymer ?
#
loop_
_entity_poly.entity_id
_entity_poly.type
_entity_poly.pdbx_seq_one_letter_code
_entity_poly.pdbx_strand_id
1 'polypeptide(L)'
;MKKLYVALLGAIFLSGCASQQIQLPLRPVSEPPTGQERTVNLGDRMLMQAVGYRTDILSVDAMSPFGVNIPRGTFCRVPGTNKFVSFNSRAVGLKNAFGSVIDYTNLLTYKPADNEICASGTITLCYDSSDGRFEVLEDRLCSDPTSFQQVIEYNGRAGKVLNFTYREFSRDHMRSAYTTNFTMDLNNGNEITYKGARLRILDASNEKITYQVISNFNDATL
;
A
#
# COMPACT_ATOMS: atom_id res chain seq x y z
N MET A 1 -35.88 -22.85 65.03
CA MET A 1 -35.31 -23.48 63.82
C MET A 1 -36.21 -23.21 62.62
N LYS A 2 -35.64 -22.77 61.48
CA LYS A 2 -36.18 -22.62 60.09
C LYS A 2 -36.03 -21.17 59.58
N LYS A 3 -34.86 -20.84 59.04
CA LYS A 3 -34.39 -20.98 57.63
C LYS A 3 -34.65 -19.67 56.86
N LEU A 4 -33.63 -18.82 56.86
CA LEU A 4 -33.48 -17.60 56.09
C LEU A 4 -33.20 -17.99 54.62
N TYR A 5 -34.09 -17.64 53.70
CA TYR A 5 -33.85 -17.84 52.26
C TYR A 5 -33.26 -16.55 51.69
N VAL A 6 -31.95 -16.56 51.49
CA VAL A 6 -31.22 -15.54 50.73
C VAL A 6 -31.41 -15.84 49.25
N ALA A 7 -32.17 -15.00 48.55
CA ALA A 7 -32.26 -15.04 47.10
C ALA A 7 -30.96 -14.50 46.50
N LEU A 8 -30.14 -15.39 45.96
CA LEU A 8 -28.86 -15.08 45.33
C LEU A 8 -29.12 -14.46 43.94
N LEU A 9 -28.87 -13.15 43.81
CA LEU A 9 -28.79 -12.47 42.52
C LEU A 9 -27.64 -13.06 41.68
N GLY A 10 -27.96 -13.72 40.58
CA GLY A 10 -26.99 -14.10 39.55
C GLY A 10 -26.73 -12.92 38.61
N ALA A 11 -25.68 -12.13 38.88
CA ALA A 11 -25.16 -11.16 37.94
C ALA A 11 -24.32 -11.88 36.86
N ILE A 12 -24.93 -12.15 35.71
CA ILE A 12 -24.25 -12.68 34.53
C ILE A 12 -23.42 -11.53 33.94
N PHE A 13 -22.12 -11.50 34.24
CA PHE A 13 -21.16 -10.63 33.56
C PHE A 13 -20.98 -11.15 32.13
N LEU A 14 -21.71 -10.56 31.19
CA LEU A 14 -21.45 -10.71 29.76
C LEU A 14 -20.15 -9.99 29.43
N SER A 15 -19.01 -10.69 29.49
CA SER A 15 -17.76 -10.22 28.90
C SER A 15 -17.83 -10.43 27.39
N GLY A 16 -18.36 -9.44 26.67
CA GLY A 16 -18.20 -9.38 25.22
C GLY A 16 -16.74 -9.11 24.89
N CYS A 17 -16.06 -10.06 24.23
CA CYS A 17 -14.76 -9.80 23.61
C CYS A 17 -14.97 -8.76 22.51
N ALA A 18 -14.56 -7.52 22.75
CA ALA A 18 -14.50 -6.49 21.72
C ALA A 18 -13.53 -6.97 20.62
N SER A 19 -14.06 -7.22 19.42
CA SER A 19 -13.26 -7.52 18.23
C SER A 19 -12.39 -6.29 17.93
N GLN A 20 -11.08 -6.38 18.15
CA GLN A 20 -10.15 -5.30 17.83
C GLN A 20 -10.06 -5.17 16.30
N GLN A 21 -10.61 -4.09 15.76
CA GLN A 21 -10.39 -3.72 14.36
C GLN A 21 -8.92 -3.35 14.16
N ILE A 22 -8.31 -3.88 13.10
CA ILE A 22 -6.92 -3.55 12.74
C ILE A 22 -6.87 -2.11 12.24
N GLN A 23 -6.20 -1.23 13.00
CA GLN A 23 -5.96 0.15 12.61
C GLN A 23 -4.58 0.29 11.96
N LEU A 24 -4.53 0.78 10.73
CA LEU A 24 -3.27 1.05 10.03
C LEU A 24 -2.91 2.53 10.15
N PRO A 25 -1.62 2.88 10.33
CA PRO A 25 -1.16 4.25 10.50
C PRO A 25 -1.06 4.97 9.14
N LEU A 26 -2.16 4.99 8.39
CA LEU A 26 -2.25 5.63 7.07
C LEU A 26 -2.04 7.14 7.20
N ARG A 27 -1.06 7.67 6.47
CA ARG A 27 -0.76 9.10 6.41
C ARG A 27 -0.41 9.50 4.98
N PRO A 28 -0.55 10.78 4.59
CA PRO A 28 0.05 11.26 3.36
C PRO A 28 1.56 10.98 3.36
N VAL A 29 2.06 10.38 2.29
CA VAL A 29 3.47 10.11 2.06
C VAL A 29 3.84 10.66 0.69
N SER A 30 5.02 11.26 0.63
CA SER A 30 5.61 11.78 -0.59
C SER A 30 6.92 11.06 -0.88
N GLU A 31 7.07 10.60 -2.11
CA GLU A 31 8.30 9.99 -2.61
C GLU A 31 8.73 10.69 -3.91
N PRO A 32 9.97 11.22 -3.98
CA PRO A 32 10.99 11.25 -2.94
C PRO A 32 10.66 12.28 -1.83
N PRO A 33 11.27 12.17 -0.64
CA PRO A 33 11.21 13.21 0.37
C PRO A 33 11.76 14.55 -0.14
N THR A 34 11.24 15.64 0.41
CA THR A 34 11.72 16.99 0.12
C THR A 34 13.22 17.15 0.44
N GLY A 35 13.95 17.86 -0.42
CA GLY A 35 15.39 18.07 -0.35
C GLY A 35 16.25 16.99 -1.03
N GLN A 36 15.67 15.84 -1.37
CA GLN A 36 16.42 14.73 -1.95
C GLN A 36 16.71 14.95 -3.45
N GLU A 37 17.94 14.64 -3.86
CA GLU A 37 18.31 14.49 -5.27
C GLU A 37 18.04 13.08 -5.76
N ARG A 38 17.46 12.96 -6.96
CA ARG A 38 17.12 11.68 -7.58
C ARG A 38 17.40 11.72 -9.07
N THR A 39 17.83 10.57 -9.58
CA THR A 39 17.90 10.27 -11.00
C THR A 39 16.87 9.18 -11.31
N VAL A 40 16.04 9.42 -12.32
CA VAL A 40 15.05 8.44 -12.81
C VAL A 40 15.16 8.30 -14.33
N ASN A 41 14.80 7.14 -14.86
CA ASN A 41 14.84 6.92 -16.31
C ASN A 41 13.56 7.44 -16.97
N LEU A 42 13.57 7.47 -18.29
CA LEU A 42 12.40 7.77 -19.11
C LEU A 42 11.24 6.82 -18.76
N GLY A 43 10.07 7.38 -18.48
CA GLY A 43 8.88 6.62 -18.11
C GLY A 43 8.79 6.23 -16.62
N ASP A 44 9.87 6.42 -15.85
CA ASP A 44 9.83 6.25 -14.40
C ASP A 44 9.13 7.44 -13.72
N ARG A 45 8.57 7.19 -12.54
CA ARG A 45 7.93 8.21 -11.71
C ARG A 45 9.01 9.10 -11.09
N MET A 46 8.90 10.41 -11.33
CA MET A 46 9.73 11.41 -10.67
C MET A 46 9.19 11.76 -9.29
N LEU A 47 7.89 11.96 -9.16
CA LEU A 47 7.29 12.39 -7.92
C LEU A 47 6.00 11.63 -7.73
N MET A 48 5.77 11.11 -6.54
CA MET A 48 4.55 10.44 -6.17
C MET A 48 4.11 10.93 -4.80
N GLN A 49 2.80 11.13 -4.68
CA GLN A 49 2.16 11.29 -3.40
C GLN A 49 1.00 10.31 -3.28
N ALA A 50 0.91 9.66 -2.13
CA ALA A 50 -0.14 8.70 -1.82
C ALA A 50 -0.48 8.72 -0.32
N VAL A 51 -1.50 7.97 0.08
CA VAL A 51 -1.76 7.68 1.49
C VAL A 51 -1.22 6.30 1.82
N GLY A 52 -0.35 6.21 2.81
CA GLY A 52 0.35 4.98 3.14
C GLY A 52 1.26 5.10 4.35
N TYR A 53 2.11 4.09 4.53
CA TYR A 53 3.16 4.07 5.55
C TYR A 53 4.28 3.12 5.14
N ARG A 54 5.49 3.38 5.64
CA ARG A 54 6.64 2.49 5.41
C ARG A 54 6.60 1.32 6.39
N THR A 55 6.70 0.12 5.84
CA THR A 55 6.63 -1.14 6.59
C THR A 55 7.15 -2.29 5.74
N ASP A 56 7.16 -3.50 6.29
CA ASP A 56 7.46 -4.69 5.49
C ASP A 56 6.25 -5.07 4.65
N ILE A 57 6.51 -5.53 3.43
CA ILE A 57 5.49 -6.04 2.51
C ILE A 57 5.68 -7.54 2.34
N LEU A 58 4.62 -8.31 2.59
CA LEU A 58 4.56 -9.70 2.18
C LEU A 58 4.09 -9.75 0.73
N SER A 59 4.98 -10.13 -0.17
CA SER A 59 4.70 -10.39 -1.58
C SER A 59 4.40 -11.87 -1.77
N VAL A 60 3.27 -12.18 -2.39
CA VAL A 60 2.78 -13.56 -2.56
C VAL A 60 2.51 -13.80 -4.03
N ASP A 61 3.09 -14.86 -4.60
CA ASP A 61 2.71 -15.35 -5.92
C ASP A 61 1.35 -16.05 -5.87
N ALA A 62 0.69 -16.19 -7.02
CA ALA A 62 -0.58 -16.88 -7.07
C ALA A 62 -0.43 -18.34 -6.60
N MET A 63 -1.18 -18.73 -5.57
CA MET A 63 -1.21 -20.10 -5.05
C MET A 63 -2.62 -20.50 -4.63
N SER A 64 -2.93 -21.78 -4.74
CA SER A 64 -4.28 -22.30 -4.47
C SER A 64 -4.27 -23.62 -3.69
N PRO A 65 -3.53 -23.73 -2.57
CA PRO A 65 -3.44 -24.95 -1.78
C PRO A 65 -4.77 -25.28 -1.08
N PHE A 66 -4.76 -26.35 -0.28
CA PHE A 66 -5.95 -26.77 0.46
C PHE A 66 -6.47 -25.64 1.37
N GLY A 67 -7.77 -25.36 1.30
CA GLY A 67 -8.44 -24.39 2.17
C GLY A 67 -8.34 -22.92 1.74
N VAL A 68 -7.48 -22.55 0.78
CA VAL A 68 -7.38 -21.14 0.31
C VAL A 68 -7.17 -20.99 -1.19
N ASN A 69 -7.53 -19.82 -1.70
CA ASN A 69 -7.11 -19.29 -2.99
C ASN A 69 -6.48 -17.91 -2.77
N ILE A 70 -5.18 -17.77 -3.02
CA ILE A 70 -4.45 -16.50 -2.89
C ILE A 70 -3.99 -16.09 -4.28
N PRO A 71 -4.66 -15.12 -4.94
CA PRO A 71 -4.13 -14.49 -6.14
C PRO A 71 -2.81 -13.77 -5.85
N ARG A 72 -2.01 -13.52 -6.89
CA ARG A 72 -0.79 -12.71 -6.75
C ARG A 72 -1.14 -11.35 -6.16
N GLY A 73 -0.39 -10.93 -5.15
CA GLY A 73 -0.61 -9.64 -4.51
C GLY A 73 0.38 -9.34 -3.39
N THR A 74 0.19 -8.18 -2.78
CA THR A 74 0.99 -7.70 -1.67
C THR A 74 0.12 -7.41 -0.46
N PHE A 75 0.70 -7.64 0.72
CA PHE A 75 0.07 -7.38 2.01
C PHE A 75 1.03 -6.55 2.86
N CYS A 76 0.51 -5.58 3.59
CA CYS A 76 1.30 -4.66 4.40
C CYS A 76 1.35 -5.13 5.85
N ARG A 77 2.54 -5.11 6.46
CA ARG A 77 2.66 -5.50 7.86
C ARG A 77 1.84 -4.56 8.75
N VAL A 78 1.09 -5.15 9.68
CA VAL A 78 0.41 -4.45 10.76
C VAL A 78 1.45 -4.14 11.83
N PRO A 79 1.68 -2.85 12.18
CA PRO A 79 2.74 -2.45 13.10
C PRO A 79 2.72 -3.22 14.42
N GLY A 80 3.89 -3.66 14.88
CA GLY A 80 4.03 -4.40 16.14
C GLY A 80 3.50 -5.85 16.09
N THR A 81 3.18 -6.39 14.92
CA THR A 81 2.67 -7.76 14.78
C THR A 81 3.31 -8.51 13.61
N ASN A 82 3.05 -9.81 13.56
CA ASN A 82 3.38 -10.67 12.42
C ASN A 82 2.23 -10.81 11.42
N LYS A 83 1.20 -9.96 11.52
CA LYS A 83 0.06 -9.95 10.61
C LYS A 83 0.34 -9.02 9.44
N PHE A 84 -0.14 -9.40 8.27
CA PHE A 84 -0.04 -8.68 7.03
C PHE A 84 -1.44 -8.53 6.43
N VAL A 85 -1.79 -7.32 6.02
CA VAL A 85 -3.14 -6.97 5.56
C VAL A 85 -3.13 -6.42 4.14
N SER A 86 -4.10 -6.82 3.33
CA SER A 86 -4.34 -6.22 2.01
C SER A 86 -5.45 -5.18 2.10
N PHE A 87 -5.32 -4.11 1.31
CA PHE A 87 -6.41 -3.14 1.11
C PHE A 87 -7.57 -3.72 0.31
N ASN A 88 -7.37 -4.83 -0.41
CA ASN A 88 -8.45 -5.60 -0.99
C ASN A 88 -9.08 -6.50 0.09
N SER A 89 -10.30 -6.19 0.52
CA SER A 89 -11.04 -6.99 1.52
C SER A 89 -11.28 -8.45 1.11
N ARG A 90 -11.13 -8.77 -0.18
CA ARG A 90 -11.30 -10.10 -0.77
C ARG A 90 -9.98 -10.67 -1.32
N ALA A 91 -8.84 -10.29 -0.74
CA ALA A 91 -7.52 -10.71 -1.22
C ALA A 91 -7.27 -12.22 -1.12
N VAL A 92 -7.85 -12.90 -0.14
CA VAL A 92 -7.69 -14.35 0.07
C VAL A 92 -9.07 -14.99 0.08
N GLY A 93 -9.33 -15.91 -0.84
CA GLY A 93 -10.54 -16.73 -0.82
C GLY A 93 -10.36 -17.92 0.11
N LEU A 94 -11.30 -18.14 1.02
CA LEU A 94 -11.34 -19.28 1.94
C LEU A 94 -12.21 -20.38 1.32
N LYS A 95 -11.63 -21.56 1.10
CA LYS A 95 -12.28 -22.69 0.46
C LYS A 95 -12.88 -23.66 1.48
N ASN A 96 -14.01 -24.26 1.13
CA ASN A 96 -14.51 -25.46 1.81
C ASN A 96 -13.72 -26.72 1.40
N ALA A 97 -14.05 -27.87 2.00
CA ALA A 97 -13.42 -29.16 1.69
C ALA A 97 -13.62 -29.62 0.22
N PHE A 98 -14.61 -29.08 -0.49
CA PHE A 98 -14.86 -29.34 -1.91
C PHE A 98 -14.13 -28.37 -2.85
N GLY A 99 -13.27 -27.50 -2.31
CA GLY A 99 -12.45 -26.55 -3.08
C GLY A 99 -13.19 -25.28 -3.51
N SER A 100 -14.47 -25.11 -3.14
CA SER A 100 -15.25 -23.91 -3.47
C SER A 100 -14.97 -22.78 -2.49
N VAL A 101 -14.74 -21.57 -2.99
CA VAL A 101 -14.57 -20.37 -2.14
C VAL A 101 -15.91 -19.99 -1.52
N ILE A 102 -15.97 -19.98 -0.19
CA ILE A 102 -17.19 -19.70 0.59
C ILE A 102 -17.11 -18.40 1.38
N ASP A 103 -15.90 -17.90 1.63
CA ASP A 103 -15.66 -16.66 2.38
C ASP A 103 -14.35 -16.01 1.94
N TYR A 104 -14.04 -14.83 2.46
CA TYR A 104 -12.83 -14.10 2.15
C TYR A 104 -12.18 -13.48 3.39
N THR A 105 -10.86 -13.35 3.34
CA THR A 105 -10.08 -12.56 4.28
C THR A 105 -9.09 -11.70 3.52
N ASN A 106 -8.62 -10.64 4.17
CA ASN A 106 -7.52 -9.82 3.69
C ASN A 106 -6.29 -9.90 4.60
N LEU A 107 -6.30 -10.82 5.57
CA LEU A 107 -5.28 -10.95 6.59
C LEU A 107 -4.52 -12.27 6.43
N LEU A 108 -3.19 -12.16 6.41
CA LEU A 108 -2.27 -13.29 6.54
C LEU A 108 -1.41 -13.09 7.79
N THR A 109 -0.99 -14.19 8.42
CA THR A 109 -0.02 -14.16 9.52
C THR A 109 1.25 -14.84 9.06
N TYR A 110 2.39 -14.15 9.11
CA TYR A 110 3.69 -14.74 8.81
C TYR A 110 4.29 -15.38 10.07
N LYS A 111 4.82 -16.59 9.96
CA LYS A 111 5.58 -17.26 11.01
C LYS A 111 7.04 -17.37 10.58
N PRO A 112 7.93 -16.49 11.06
CA PRO A 112 9.33 -16.49 10.63
C PRO A 112 10.11 -17.76 11.00
N ALA A 113 9.77 -18.40 12.13
CA ALA A 113 10.47 -19.60 12.61
C ALA A 113 10.36 -20.79 11.65
N ASP A 114 9.17 -20.96 11.07
CA ASP A 114 8.84 -22.06 10.16
C ASP A 114 8.89 -21.61 8.69
N ASN A 115 9.07 -20.30 8.45
CA ASN A 115 8.90 -19.64 7.17
C ASN A 115 7.57 -20.02 6.49
N GLU A 116 6.46 -19.81 7.22
CA GLU A 116 5.10 -20.10 6.76
C GLU A 116 4.24 -18.84 6.72
N ILE A 117 3.23 -18.83 5.84
CA ILE A 117 2.12 -17.87 5.88
C ILE A 117 0.83 -18.60 6.24
N CYS A 118 0.06 -18.02 7.16
CA CYS A 118 -1.19 -18.61 7.63
C CYS A 118 -2.38 -17.72 7.28
N ALA A 119 -3.44 -18.33 6.74
CA ALA A 119 -4.73 -17.69 6.53
C ALA A 119 -5.70 -18.12 7.63
N SER A 120 -6.29 -17.15 8.32
CA SER A 120 -7.27 -17.42 9.38
C SER A 120 -8.69 -17.21 8.85
N GLY A 121 -9.48 -18.30 8.86
CA GLY A 121 -10.93 -18.31 8.69
C GLY A 121 -11.59 -19.03 9.86
N THR A 122 -12.55 -19.92 9.61
CA THR A 122 -13.09 -20.85 10.63
C THR A 122 -12.00 -21.74 11.23
N ILE A 123 -11.01 -22.10 10.41
CA ILE A 123 -9.78 -22.77 10.80
C ILE A 123 -8.59 -21.93 10.33
N THR A 124 -7.47 -22.01 11.05
CA THR A 124 -6.20 -21.44 10.58
C THR A 124 -5.40 -22.52 9.90
N LEU A 125 -5.05 -22.29 8.64
CA LEU A 125 -4.16 -23.16 7.85
C LEU A 125 -2.91 -22.37 7.46
N CYS A 126 -1.77 -23.05 7.45
CA CYS A 126 -0.47 -22.48 7.16
C CYS A 126 0.14 -23.16 5.94
N TYR A 127 0.94 -22.39 5.19
CA TYR A 127 1.49 -22.75 3.90
C TYR A 127 2.95 -22.33 3.82
N ASP A 128 3.78 -23.16 3.23
CA ASP A 128 5.22 -22.95 3.10
C ASP A 128 5.64 -22.88 1.62
N SER A 129 6.96 -22.96 1.40
CA SER A 129 7.55 -22.94 0.05
C SER A 129 7.11 -24.07 -0.89
N SER A 130 6.55 -25.17 -0.37
CA SER A 130 6.00 -26.29 -1.14
C SER A 130 4.61 -26.00 -1.70
N ASP A 131 3.83 -25.15 -1.04
CA ASP A 131 2.50 -24.71 -1.50
C ASP A 131 2.57 -23.55 -2.49
N GLY A 132 3.60 -22.71 -2.36
CA GLY A 132 3.83 -21.60 -3.27
C GLY A 132 4.94 -20.66 -2.80
N ARG A 133 5.19 -19.62 -3.61
CA ARG A 133 6.26 -18.66 -3.35
C ARG A 133 5.72 -17.40 -2.69
N PHE A 134 6.42 -16.94 -1.67
CA PHE A 134 6.21 -15.65 -1.03
C PHE A 134 7.53 -15.13 -0.46
N GLU A 135 7.61 -13.82 -0.25
CA GLU A 135 8.78 -13.14 0.30
C GLU A 135 8.36 -11.94 1.15
N VAL A 136 9.17 -11.61 2.16
CA VAL A 136 9.03 -10.39 2.94
C VAL A 136 10.02 -9.36 2.43
N LEU A 137 9.49 -8.25 1.91
CA LEU A 137 10.25 -7.10 1.43
C LEU A 137 10.31 -6.05 2.53
N GLU A 138 11.50 -5.82 3.08
CA GLU A 138 11.71 -4.89 4.19
C GLU A 138 11.65 -3.41 3.76
N ASP A 139 11.16 -2.56 4.67
CA ASP A 139 11.13 -1.09 4.55
C ASP A 139 10.66 -0.59 3.18
N ARG A 140 9.45 -1.00 2.78
CA ARG A 140 8.77 -0.55 1.56
C ARG A 140 7.61 0.36 1.89
N LEU A 141 7.30 1.27 0.97
CA LEU A 141 6.07 2.06 1.06
C LEU A 141 4.87 1.16 0.75
N CYS A 142 4.09 0.84 1.78
CA CYS A 142 2.75 0.33 1.63
C CYS A 142 1.81 1.52 1.39
N SER A 143 1.23 1.61 0.20
CA SER A 143 0.25 2.65 -0.15
C SER A 143 -1.13 2.04 -0.38
N ASP A 144 -2.16 2.75 0.07
CA ASP A 144 -3.55 2.41 -0.21
C ASP A 144 -3.83 2.69 -1.69
N PRO A 145 -4.05 1.66 -2.53
CA PRO A 145 -4.29 1.83 -3.96
C PRO A 145 -5.65 2.48 -4.24
N THR A 146 -6.56 2.51 -3.27
CA THR A 146 -7.83 3.23 -3.38
C THR A 146 -7.67 4.71 -3.03
N SER A 147 -6.59 5.09 -2.36
CA SER A 147 -6.39 6.50 -1.97
C SER A 147 -6.11 7.40 -3.16
N PHE A 148 -6.29 8.71 -2.94
CA PHE A 148 -5.92 9.72 -3.92
C PHE A 148 -4.40 9.69 -4.15
N GLN A 149 -3.98 9.62 -5.42
CA GLN A 149 -2.56 9.59 -5.78
C GLN A 149 -2.26 10.61 -6.86
N GLN A 150 -1.11 11.28 -6.75
CA GLN A 150 -0.60 12.22 -7.73
C GLN A 150 0.79 11.80 -8.15
N VAL A 151 1.04 11.80 -9.46
CA VAL A 151 2.31 11.34 -10.04
C VAL A 151 2.77 12.31 -11.13
N ILE A 152 4.06 12.65 -11.13
CA ILE A 152 4.76 13.24 -12.27
C ILE A 152 5.73 12.20 -12.84
N GLU A 153 5.67 11.98 -14.14
CA GLU A 153 6.55 11.09 -14.91
C GLU A 153 7.33 11.92 -15.94
N TYR A 154 8.58 11.53 -16.19
CA TYR A 154 9.40 12.16 -17.22
C TYR A 154 9.22 11.45 -18.57
N ASN A 155 8.86 12.21 -19.61
CA ASN A 155 8.63 11.73 -20.97
C ASN A 155 9.73 12.14 -21.96
N GLY A 156 10.87 12.60 -21.47
CA GLY A 156 12.03 12.88 -22.31
C GLY A 156 12.15 14.33 -22.75
N ARG A 157 13.15 14.59 -23.59
CA ARG A 157 13.60 15.92 -23.96
C ARG A 157 13.60 16.11 -25.47
N ALA A 158 13.27 17.31 -25.91
CA ALA A 158 13.37 17.75 -27.29
C ALA A 158 14.12 19.09 -27.33
N GLY A 159 15.42 19.04 -27.64
CA GLY A 159 16.28 20.23 -27.62
C GLY A 159 16.44 20.82 -26.21
N LYS A 160 15.73 21.90 -25.90
CA LYS A 160 15.69 22.54 -24.57
C LYS A 160 14.37 22.31 -23.83
N VAL A 161 13.39 21.70 -24.49
CA VAL A 161 12.07 21.45 -23.92
C VAL A 161 12.04 20.07 -23.27
N LEU A 162 11.69 20.01 -22.00
CA LEU A 162 11.43 18.79 -21.24
C LEU A 162 9.93 18.49 -21.26
N ASN A 163 9.57 17.22 -21.38
CA ASN A 163 8.18 16.75 -21.43
C ASN A 163 7.88 15.89 -20.22
N PHE A 164 6.69 16.09 -19.65
CA PHE A 164 6.24 15.38 -18.46
C PHE A 164 4.78 14.94 -18.61
N THR A 165 4.44 13.83 -17.95
CA THR A 165 3.04 13.43 -17.72
C THR A 165 2.70 13.66 -16.26
N TYR A 166 1.61 14.37 -16.00
CA TYR A 166 0.96 14.37 -14.71
C TYR A 166 -0.22 13.40 -14.71
N ARG A 167 -0.35 12.58 -13.66
CA ARG A 167 -1.51 11.70 -13.44
C ARG A 167 -2.07 11.88 -12.05
N GLU A 168 -3.40 11.91 -11.97
CA GLU A 168 -4.15 12.01 -10.73
C GLU A 168 -5.17 10.87 -10.67
N PHE A 169 -5.06 10.03 -9.64
CA PHE A 169 -5.91 8.87 -9.40
C PHE A 169 -6.87 9.20 -8.26
N SER A 170 -8.17 9.04 -8.50
CA SER A 170 -9.21 9.25 -7.49
C SER A 170 -9.77 7.92 -6.99
N ARG A 171 -10.36 7.91 -5.79
CA ARG A 171 -11.05 6.76 -5.16
C ARG A 171 -12.10 6.11 -6.05
N ASP A 172 -12.65 6.84 -7.01
CA ASP A 172 -13.76 6.39 -7.84
C ASP A 172 -13.25 5.54 -9.00
N HIS A 173 -13.29 4.21 -8.83
CA HIS A 173 -12.87 3.21 -9.84
C HIS A 173 -13.55 3.37 -11.21
N MET A 174 -14.59 4.21 -11.32
CA MET A 174 -15.30 4.52 -12.56
C MET A 174 -14.69 5.66 -13.38
N ARG A 175 -13.73 6.43 -12.85
CA ARG A 175 -13.09 7.52 -13.61
C ARG A 175 -11.67 7.13 -14.00
N SER A 176 -11.37 7.25 -15.30
CA SER A 176 -9.99 7.24 -15.79
C SER A 176 -9.16 8.27 -15.04
N ALA A 177 -7.90 7.95 -14.74
CA ALA A 177 -6.99 8.89 -14.11
C ALA A 177 -6.95 10.21 -14.90
N TYR A 178 -7.09 11.34 -14.23
CA TYR A 178 -6.90 12.63 -14.89
C TYR A 178 -5.44 12.72 -15.33
N THR A 179 -5.22 12.82 -16.63
CA THR A 179 -3.88 12.79 -17.23
C THR A 179 -3.66 14.07 -18.00
N THR A 180 -2.53 14.74 -17.77
CA THR A 180 -2.19 15.97 -18.49
C THR A 180 -0.70 15.99 -18.78
N ASN A 181 -0.36 16.25 -20.04
CA ASN A 181 1.01 16.49 -20.44
C ASN A 181 1.35 17.96 -20.23
N PHE A 182 2.54 18.23 -19.72
CA PHE A 182 3.06 19.58 -19.62
C PHE A 182 4.54 19.61 -19.99
N THR A 183 5.02 20.80 -20.31
CA THR A 183 6.39 21.00 -20.77
C THR A 183 7.08 22.11 -20.00
N MET A 184 8.41 22.08 -20.02
CA MET A 184 9.27 23.10 -19.45
C MET A 184 10.39 23.40 -20.45
N ASP A 185 10.62 24.67 -20.76
CA ASP A 185 11.81 25.08 -21.52
C ASP A 185 12.94 25.44 -20.55
N LEU A 186 14.07 24.75 -20.67
CA LEU A 186 15.29 25.00 -19.89
C LEU A 186 15.91 26.39 -20.14
N ASN A 187 15.51 27.07 -21.23
CA ASN A 187 15.90 28.47 -21.45
C ASN A 187 15.25 29.43 -20.44
N ASN A 188 14.11 29.04 -19.86
CA ASN A 188 13.35 29.85 -18.91
C ASN A 188 13.71 29.54 -17.44
N GLY A 189 14.73 28.71 -17.21
CA GLY A 189 15.21 28.32 -15.89
C GLY A 189 15.35 26.82 -15.73
N ASN A 190 15.65 26.37 -14.52
CA ASN A 190 15.79 24.96 -14.16
C ASN A 190 14.81 24.51 -13.06
N GLU A 191 13.80 25.32 -12.71
CA GLU A 191 12.77 24.94 -11.73
C GLU A 191 11.41 24.72 -12.39
N ILE A 192 10.76 23.62 -12.04
CA ILE A 192 9.40 23.27 -12.45
C ILE A 192 8.49 23.50 -11.26
N THR A 193 7.36 24.16 -11.49
CA THR A 193 6.25 24.20 -10.53
C THR A 193 5.00 23.64 -11.19
N TYR A 194 4.41 22.59 -10.62
CA TYR A 194 3.17 22.01 -11.13
C TYR A 194 2.33 21.48 -9.99
N LYS A 195 1.08 21.95 -9.86
CA LYS A 195 0.12 21.52 -8.82
C LYS A 195 0.72 21.56 -7.39
N GLY A 196 1.50 22.61 -7.09
CA GLY A 196 2.15 22.79 -5.78
C GLY A 196 3.50 22.11 -5.61
N ALA A 197 3.79 21.06 -6.40
CA ALA A 197 5.12 20.45 -6.42
C ALA A 197 6.14 21.36 -7.09
N ARG A 198 7.34 21.45 -6.50
CA ARG A 198 8.47 22.20 -7.04
C ARG A 198 9.68 21.29 -7.15
N LEU A 199 10.25 21.22 -8.36
CA LEU A 199 11.42 20.40 -8.66
C LEU A 199 12.50 21.26 -9.30
N ARG A 200 13.75 21.11 -8.89
CA ARG A 200 14.90 21.72 -9.56
C ARG A 200 15.59 20.68 -10.43
N ILE A 201 15.64 20.91 -11.73
CA ILE A 201 16.34 20.06 -12.69
C ILE A 201 17.83 20.35 -12.61
N LEU A 202 18.61 19.28 -12.40
CA LEU A 202 20.06 19.30 -12.33
C LEU A 202 20.68 18.85 -13.66
N ASP A 203 20.12 17.79 -14.25
CA ASP A 203 20.49 17.30 -15.58
C ASP A 203 19.31 16.58 -16.23
N ALA A 204 19.21 16.59 -17.57
CA ALA A 204 18.13 15.91 -18.28
C ALA A 204 18.57 15.51 -19.70
N SER A 205 18.31 14.26 -20.07
CA SER A 205 18.53 13.70 -21.42
C SER A 205 17.28 13.00 -21.94
N ASN A 206 17.35 12.36 -23.11
CA ASN A 206 16.23 11.56 -23.62
C ASN A 206 16.08 10.22 -22.90
N GLU A 207 17.01 9.88 -22.02
CA GLU A 207 17.06 8.58 -21.32
C GLU A 207 16.77 8.72 -19.83
N LYS A 208 17.17 9.83 -19.21
CA LYS A 208 17.07 10.03 -17.76
C LYS A 208 17.00 11.51 -17.40
N ILE A 209 16.54 11.77 -16.19
CA ILE A 209 16.52 13.10 -15.58
C ILE A 209 17.02 13.01 -14.15
N THR A 210 17.87 13.97 -13.77
CA THR A 210 18.35 14.19 -12.41
C THR A 210 17.78 15.50 -11.89
N TYR A 211 17.15 15.45 -10.72
CA TYR A 211 16.44 16.58 -10.13
C TYR A 211 16.54 16.55 -8.61
N GLN A 212 16.31 17.70 -7.99
CA GLN A 212 16.13 17.87 -6.56
C GLN A 212 14.67 18.20 -6.26
N VAL A 213 14.07 17.51 -5.28
CA VAL A 213 12.72 17.84 -4.79
C VAL A 213 12.81 19.09 -3.90
N ILE A 214 12.20 20.20 -4.31
CA ILE A 214 12.15 21.44 -3.51
C ILE A 214 10.92 21.45 -2.62
N SER A 215 9.77 20.99 -3.14
CA SER A 215 8.54 20.78 -2.36
C SER A 215 7.65 19.75 -3.05
N ASN A 216 6.89 18.99 -2.26
CA ASN A 216 5.91 18.03 -2.74
C ASN A 216 4.53 18.66 -2.98
N PHE A 217 3.58 17.91 -3.56
CA PHE A 217 2.25 18.45 -3.89
C PHE A 217 1.49 19.02 -2.67
N ASN A 218 1.68 18.42 -1.49
CA ASN A 218 1.02 18.82 -0.24
C ASN A 218 1.73 19.92 0.56
N ASP A 219 2.95 20.29 0.21
CA ASP A 219 3.72 21.31 0.96
C ASP A 219 3.16 22.73 0.73
N ALA A 220 2.19 22.89 -0.18
CA ALA A 220 1.45 24.14 -0.40
C ALA A 220 0.38 24.44 0.67
N THR A 221 0.24 23.60 1.70
CA THR A 221 -0.81 23.70 2.75
C THR A 221 -0.30 23.56 4.18
N LEU A 222 0.88 24.11 4.49
CA LEU A 222 1.29 24.41 5.88
C LEU A 222 1.10 25.90 6.17
#